data_AF-A0A4X1UQA0-F1
#
_entry.id   AF-A0A4X1UQA0-F1
#
_cell.length_a   1.000
_cell.length_b   1.000
_cell.length_c   1.000
_cell.angle_alpha   90.00
_cell.angle_beta   90.00
_cell.angle_gamma   90.00
#
_symmetry.space_group_name_H-M   'P 1'
#
loop_
_entity.id
_entity.type
_entity.pdbx_description
1 polymer ?
#
loop_
_entity_poly.entity_id
_entity_poly.type
_entity_poly.pdbx_seq_one_letter_code
_entity_poly.pdbx_strand_id
1 'polypeptide(L)' 'LDAANFEQFLQERIEVNGKAGKFGGGVVTIKRSKSIIIVASEVPFPKPAIPK' A
#
# COMPACT_ATOMS: atom_id res chain seq x y z
N LEU A 1 -16.81 2.71 -6.72
CA LEU A 1 -15.72 2.33 -5.79
C LEU A 1 -15.60 3.43 -4.75
N ASP A 2 -15.69 3.08 -3.46
CA ASP A 2 -15.49 4.04 -2.37
C ASP A 2 -14.01 4.09 -1.97
N ALA A 3 -13.49 5.30 -1.71
CA ALA A 3 -12.08 5.49 -1.41
C ALA A 3 -11.67 4.93 -0.04
N ALA A 4 -12.60 4.87 0.93
CA ALA A 4 -12.35 4.20 2.21
C ALA A 4 -12.26 2.68 2.02
N ASN A 5 -13.18 2.09 1.25
CA ASN A 5 -13.10 0.67 0.91
C ASN A 5 -11.82 0.32 0.15
N PHE A 6 -11.38 1.18 -0.77
CA PHE A 6 -10.14 0.96 -1.51
C PHE A 6 -8.90 1.12 -0.62
N GLU A 7 -8.89 2.08 0.31
CA GLU A 7 -7.83 2.23 1.32
C GLU A 7 -7.72 0.97 2.20
N GLN A 8 -8.85 0.47 2.72
CA GLN A 8 -8.89 -0.74 3.54
C GLN A 8 -8.40 -1.96 2.75
N PHE A 9 -8.87 -2.11 1.51
CA PHE A 9 -8.43 -3.18 0.62
C PHE A 9 -6.91 -3.17 0.43
N LEU A 10 -6.30 -1.98 0.22
CA LEU A 10 -4.85 -1.85 0.10
C LEU A 10 -4.12 -2.19 1.40
N GLN A 11 -4.66 -1.80 2.56
CA GLN A 11 -4.09 -2.17 3.86
C GLN A 11 -4.07 -3.68 4.11
N GLU A 12 -5.09 -4.39 3.64
CA GLU A 12 -5.19 -5.85 3.80
C GLU A 12 -4.34 -6.62 2.77
N ARG A 13 -4.17 -6.07 1.56
CA ARG A 13 -3.51 -6.76 0.45
C ARG A 13 -2.03 -6.45 0.29
N ILE A 14 -1.57 -5.28 0.74
CA ILE A 14 -0.13 -4.97 0.70
C ILE A 14 0.56 -5.80 1.77
N GLU A 15 1.49 -6.63 1.32
CA GLU A 15 2.32 -7.46 2.15
C GLU A 15 3.74 -6.90 2.18
N VAL A 16 4.29 -6.70 3.38
CA VAL A 16 5.69 -6.29 3.54
C VAL A 16 6.46 -7.45 4.16
N ASN A 17 7.47 -7.95 3.45
CA ASN A 17 8.32 -9.07 3.89
C ASN A 17 7.55 -10.36 4.27
N GLY A 18 6.52 -10.75 3.52
CA GLY A 18 5.77 -11.98 3.81
C GLY A 18 4.69 -11.84 4.88
N LYS A 19 4.44 -10.62 5.39
CA LYS A 19 3.41 -10.33 6.41
C LYS A 19 2.40 -9.31 5.91
N ALA A 20 1.16 -9.76 5.73
CA ALA A 20 0.03 -8.92 5.35
C ALA A 20 -0.59 -8.25 6.60
N GLY A 21 -1.11 -7.03 6.43
CA GLY A 21 -1.80 -6.28 7.48
C GLY A 21 -1.02 -5.08 8.03
N LYS A 22 -1.51 -4.53 9.16
CA LYS A 22 -1.05 -3.25 9.73
C LYS A 22 0.47 -3.12 9.66
N PHE A 23 0.93 -2.14 8.88
CA PHE A 23 2.33 -1.81 8.66
C PHE A 23 2.97 -1.30 9.96
N GLY A 24 3.26 -2.23 10.87
CA GLY A 24 3.85 -1.96 12.16
C GLY A 24 5.15 -1.20 11.98
N GLY A 25 5.22 0.01 12.53
CA GLY A 25 6.41 0.86 12.49
C GLY A 25 6.45 1.92 11.40
N GLY A 26 5.39 2.12 10.60
CA GLY A 26 5.33 3.22 9.61
C GLY A 26 5.98 2.92 8.26
N VAL A 27 6.50 1.70 8.08
CA VAL A 27 7.21 1.23 6.89
C VAL A 27 6.45 1.48 5.58
N VAL A 28 5.13 1.34 5.62
CA VAL A 28 4.23 1.72 4.52
C VAL A 28 3.16 2.63 5.08
N THR A 29 3.03 3.80 4.48
CA THR A 29 2.05 4.81 4.84
C THR A 29 1.07 4.98 3.69
N ILE A 30 -0.22 4.77 3.99
CA ILE A 30 -1.31 4.99 3.05
C ILE A 30 -2.06 6.25 3.49
N LYS A 31 -2.18 7.24 2.60
CA LYS A 31 -2.90 8.49 2.83
C LYS A 31 -3.97 8.66 1.76
N ARG A 32 -5.20 8.94 2.18
CA ARG A 32 -6.29 9.33 1.28
C ARG A 32 -6.39 10.86 1.19
N SER A 33 -6.33 11.38 -0.03
CA SER A 33 -6.56 12.78 -0.36
C SER A 33 -7.68 12.90 -1.38
N LYS A 34 -8.89 13.27 -0.93
CA LYS A 34 -10.12 13.37 -1.75
C LYS A 34 -10.35 12.18 -2.68
N SER A 35 -9.79 12.22 -3.90
CA SER A 35 -9.95 11.23 -4.97
C SER A 35 -8.67 10.44 -5.26
N ILE A 36 -7.59 10.69 -4.54
CA ILE A 36 -6.26 10.10 -4.73
C ILE A 36 -5.90 9.32 -3.46
N ILE A 37 -5.37 8.11 -3.63
CA ILE A 37 -4.68 7.38 -2.56
C ILE A 37 -3.18 7.45 -2.84
N ILE A 38 -2.44 7.94 -1.86
CA ILE A 38 -0.99 8.02 -1.88
C ILE A 38 -0.46 6.88 -1.01
N VAL A 39 0.33 6.00 -1.62
CA VAL A 39 1.05 4.94 -0.92
C VAL A 39 2.52 5.30 -0.94
N ALA A 40 3.10 5.51 0.24
CA ALA A 40 4.52 5.76 0.43
C ALA A 40 5.13 4.60 1.22
N SER A 41 6.34 4.19 0.87
CA SER A 41 7.07 3.18 1.62
C SER A 41 8.51 3.64 1.87
N GLU A 42 9.02 3.30 3.05
CA GLU A 42 10.44 3.47 3.37
C GLU A 42 11.30 2.31 2.84
N VAL A 43 10.65 1.17 2.58
CA VAL A 43 11.29 0.00 1.96
C VAL A 43 11.11 0.09 0.44
N PRO A 44 12.14 -0.26 -0.36
CA PRO A 44 12.01 -0.28 -1.81
C PRO A 44 10.91 -1.25 -2.25
N PHE A 45 9.92 -0.77 -2.99
CA PHE A 45 9.01 -1.66 -3.70
C PHE A 45 9.77 -2.40 -4.80
N PRO A 46 9.46 -3.69 -5.06
CA PRO A 46 9.99 -4.37 -6.23
C PRO A 46 9.62 -3.57 -7.48
N LYS A 47 10.59 -3.37 -8.37
CA LYS A 47 10.35 -2.69 -9.66
C LYS A 47 9.22 -3.43 -10.39
N PRO A 48 8.26 -2.71 -11.00
CA PRO A 48 7.21 -3.35 -11.77
C PRO A 48 7.88 -4.28 -12.78
N ALA A 49 7.53 -5.56 -12.74
CA ALA A 49 8.06 -6.53 -13.67
C ALA A 49 7.59 -6.13 -15.06
N ILE A 50 8.51 -5.62 -15.88
CA ILE A 50 8.25 -5.39 -17.30
C ILE A 50 8.36 -6.77 -17.95
N PRO A 51 7.27 -7.35 -18.49
CA PRO A 51 7.39 -8.56 -19.28
C PRO A 51 8.27 -8.27 -20.50
N LYS A 52 9.29 -9.10 -20.71
CA LYS A 52 10.12 -9.09 -21.93
C LYS A 52 9.33 -9.64 -23.10
#